data_AF-A0A1V3N1M7-F1
#
_entry.id   AF-A0A1V3N1M7-F1
#
_cell.length_a   1.000
_cell.length_b   1.000
_cell.length_c   1.000
_cell.angle_alpha   90.00
_cell.angle_beta   90.00
_cell.angle_gamma   90.00
#
_symmetry.space_group_name_H-M   'P 1'
#
loop_
_entity.id
_entity.type
_entity.pdbx_description
1 polymer ?
#
loop_
_entity_poly.entity_id
_entity_poly.type
_entity_poly.pdbx_seq_one_letter_code
_entity_poly.pdbx_strand_id
1 'polypeptide(L)'
;MKKIEKNFSNAIYQNFDEIQQSLKKSLNRVRIASGNGYRDLFNSNAWGRQYHKLSIEELFFMNLNNDAILAILNVSIYHAIVQNDYSHLLNGVFTYSRLRSLQRAYIPGANDWNVVESLINNDIALRDIEYPKSLGFNTNVFYDTTLLLSGNLLRTILTNPDLKTLTLEQYSKFIGEVSSKFDRALLQYLYGLTTEDDKLCKTNFAEMEQLYNRCQWLSSGWYRDANLNKSVPIFLLGLYQLKNIVNINIEIELENEFLKNTDRFIVDNPNYIPQIFNYFDGELEFLNETLTNSFVPFYHDYKIKLDEIKTATQAKR
;
A
#
# COMPACT_ATOMS: atom_id res chain seq x y z
N MET A 1 -23.79 -7.39 4.53
CA MET A 1 -24.11 -6.22 5.38
C MET A 1 -23.99 -6.50 6.89
N LYS A 2 -24.86 -7.28 7.54
CA LYS A 2 -24.85 -7.51 9.02
C LYS A 2 -23.51 -7.94 9.64
N LYS A 3 -22.70 -8.72 8.93
CA LYS A 3 -21.37 -9.15 9.39
C LYS A 3 -20.34 -8.00 9.38
N ILE A 4 -20.46 -7.09 8.40
CA ILE A 4 -19.55 -5.95 8.23
C ILE A 4 -19.86 -4.90 9.30
N GLU A 5 -21.14 -4.59 9.55
CA GLU A 5 -21.57 -3.71 10.63
C GLU A 5 -21.12 -4.23 12.00
N LYS A 6 -21.30 -5.53 12.26
CA LYS A 6 -20.82 -6.17 13.50
C LYS A 6 -19.30 -6.14 13.64
N ASN A 7 -18.56 -6.29 12.54
CA ASN A 7 -17.10 -6.21 12.60
C ASN A 7 -16.65 -4.76 12.86
N PHE A 8 -17.30 -3.78 12.22
CA PHE A 8 -17.02 -2.37 12.38
C PHE A 8 -17.35 -1.88 13.79
N SER A 9 -18.46 -2.31 14.38
CA SER A 9 -18.83 -1.95 15.76
C SER A 9 -17.83 -2.42 16.82
N ASN A 10 -16.97 -3.39 16.48
CA ASN A 10 -15.91 -3.89 17.35
C ASN A 10 -14.53 -3.26 17.05
N ALA A 11 -14.45 -2.34 16.08
CA ALA A 11 -13.21 -1.65 15.76
C ALA A 11 -12.81 -0.66 16.88
N ILE A 12 -11.51 -0.43 17.03
CA ILE A 12 -10.93 0.49 18.04
C ILE A 12 -11.41 1.92 17.83
N TYR A 13 -11.58 2.33 16.57
CA TYR A 13 -12.12 3.63 16.20
C TYR A 13 -13.30 3.41 15.25
N GLN A 14 -14.39 4.13 15.50
CA GLN A 14 -15.68 3.98 14.81
C GLN A 14 -16.00 5.18 13.91
N ASN A 15 -15.22 6.25 13.95
CA ASN A 15 -15.41 7.43 13.12
C ASN A 15 -14.09 8.20 12.96
N PHE A 16 -14.08 9.20 12.07
CA PHE A 16 -12.89 10.00 11.77
C PHE A 16 -12.46 10.90 12.93
N ASP A 17 -13.39 11.38 13.77
CA ASP A 17 -13.06 12.25 14.90
C ASP A 17 -12.24 11.51 15.96
N GLU A 18 -12.56 10.26 16.24
CA GLU A 18 -11.80 9.40 17.15
C GLU A 18 -10.38 9.13 16.63
N ILE A 19 -10.24 8.92 15.31
CA ILE A 19 -8.94 8.78 14.64
C ILE A 19 -8.14 10.08 14.80
N GLN A 20 -8.76 11.22 14.52
CA GLN A 20 -8.16 12.53 14.62
C GLN A 20 -7.67 12.82 16.05
N GLN A 21 -8.47 12.49 17.07
CA GLN A 21 -8.07 12.61 18.47
C GLN A 21 -6.88 11.71 18.81
N SER A 22 -6.82 10.48 18.28
CA SER A 22 -5.69 9.58 18.47
C SER A 22 -4.41 10.14 17.86
N LEU A 23 -4.48 10.66 16.63
CA LEU A 23 -3.36 11.30 15.95
C LEU A 23 -2.90 12.57 16.68
N LYS A 24 -3.83 13.40 17.20
CA LYS A 24 -3.49 14.56 18.05
C LYS A 24 -2.73 14.14 19.30
N LYS A 25 -3.16 13.04 19.97
CA LYS A 25 -2.43 12.49 21.12
C LYS A 25 -1.03 12.04 20.73
N SER A 26 -0.85 11.40 19.57
CA SER A 26 0.47 11.00 19.06
C SER A 26 1.35 12.22 18.78
N LEU A 27 0.83 13.27 18.14
CA LEU A 27 1.56 14.51 17.89
C LEU A 27 2.02 15.17 19.20
N ASN A 28 1.13 15.24 20.18
CA ASN A 28 1.46 15.80 21.49
C ASN A 28 2.52 15.00 22.24
N ARG A 29 2.50 13.66 22.14
CA ARG A 29 3.59 12.83 22.66
C ARG A 29 4.92 13.16 22.01
N VAL A 30 4.96 13.34 20.69
CA VAL A 30 6.18 13.73 19.97
C VAL A 30 6.69 15.10 20.42
N ARG A 31 5.81 16.09 20.54
CA ARG A 31 6.16 17.43 21.03
C ARG A 31 6.75 17.37 22.44
N ILE A 32 6.11 16.66 23.37
CA ILE A 32 6.61 16.48 24.73
C ILE A 32 7.96 15.77 24.72
N ALA A 33 8.11 14.70 23.94
CA ALA A 33 9.35 13.95 23.82
C ALA A 33 10.49 14.83 23.28
N SER A 34 10.23 15.68 22.28
CA SER A 34 11.24 16.60 21.74
C SER A 34 11.77 17.60 22.78
N GLY A 35 10.94 18.01 23.75
CA GLY A 35 11.34 18.85 24.87
C GLY A 35 12.09 18.10 25.98
N ASN A 36 11.98 16.77 26.04
CA ASN A 36 12.44 15.93 27.15
C ASN A 36 13.52 14.92 26.74
N GLY A 37 14.34 15.24 25.75
CA GLY A 37 15.44 14.38 25.30
C GLY A 37 15.00 13.13 24.55
N TYR A 38 13.84 13.18 23.88
CA TYR A 38 13.31 12.16 22.95
C TYR A 38 13.00 10.80 23.59
N ARG A 39 12.75 10.78 24.91
CA ARG A 39 12.27 9.59 25.62
C ARG A 39 10.89 9.18 25.11
N ASP A 40 10.61 7.88 25.17
CA ASP A 40 9.32 7.26 24.80
C ASP A 40 8.94 7.32 23.31
N LEU A 41 9.88 7.70 22.41
CA LEU A 41 9.71 7.51 20.96
C LEU A 41 10.15 6.11 20.53
N PHE A 42 9.37 5.49 19.63
CA PHE A 42 9.45 4.07 19.25
C PHE A 42 10.83 3.68 18.69
N ASN A 43 11.51 4.64 18.04
CA ASN A 43 12.82 4.44 17.40
C ASN A 43 13.97 5.18 18.12
N SER A 44 13.76 5.65 19.36
CA SER A 44 14.72 6.50 20.11
C SER A 44 16.12 5.88 20.20
N ASN A 45 16.19 4.55 20.32
CA ASN A 45 17.45 3.79 20.39
C ASN A 45 18.19 3.67 19.04
N ALA A 46 17.48 3.67 17.91
CA ALA A 46 18.10 3.48 16.59
C ALA A 46 18.84 4.75 16.11
N TRP A 47 18.34 5.93 16.48
CA TRP A 47 18.89 7.21 16.01
C TRP A 47 19.48 8.09 17.14
N GLY A 48 19.27 7.73 18.41
CA GLY A 48 19.97 8.28 19.57
C GLY A 48 20.00 9.81 19.60
N ARG A 49 21.20 10.40 19.68
CA ARG A 49 21.34 11.86 19.73
C ARG A 49 20.85 12.55 18.45
N GLN A 50 20.71 11.88 17.31
CA GLN A 50 20.46 12.53 16.02
C GLN A 50 18.99 13.01 15.84
N TYR A 51 18.09 12.64 16.77
CA TYR A 51 16.70 13.09 16.80
C TYR A 51 16.52 14.61 16.76
N HIS A 52 17.45 15.39 17.34
CA HIS A 52 17.37 16.87 17.34
C HIS A 52 17.53 17.52 15.97
N LYS A 53 17.92 16.76 14.94
CA LYS A 53 18.00 17.26 13.58
C LYS A 53 16.67 17.11 12.84
N LEU A 54 15.74 16.30 13.35
CA LEU A 54 14.45 16.06 12.72
C LEU A 54 13.41 17.07 13.21
N SER A 55 12.51 17.49 12.32
CA SER A 55 11.36 18.34 12.66
C SER A 55 10.32 17.57 13.45
N ILE A 56 9.38 18.28 14.09
CA ILE A 56 8.28 17.65 14.83
C ILE A 56 7.41 16.81 13.90
N GLU A 57 7.17 17.25 12.68
CA GLU A 57 6.40 16.53 11.66
C GLU A 57 7.12 15.25 11.23
N GLU A 58 8.43 15.30 10.97
CA GLU A 58 9.23 14.11 10.65
C GLU A 58 9.20 13.10 11.81
N LEU A 59 9.35 13.58 13.04
CA LEU A 59 9.24 12.74 14.24
C LEU A 59 7.83 12.19 14.44
N PHE A 60 6.80 12.95 14.09
CA PHE A 60 5.42 12.51 14.10
C PHE A 60 5.20 11.37 13.10
N PHE A 61 5.66 11.51 11.85
CA PHE A 61 5.55 10.44 10.85
C PHE A 61 6.27 9.16 11.25
N MET A 62 7.47 9.28 11.83
CA MET A 62 8.21 8.15 12.40
C MET A 62 7.46 7.38 13.49
N ASN A 63 6.59 8.07 14.21
CA ASN A 63 5.88 7.55 15.38
C ASN A 63 4.36 7.52 15.16
N LEU A 64 3.92 7.55 13.91
CA LEU A 64 2.51 7.42 13.58
C LEU A 64 1.95 6.12 14.15
N ASN A 65 0.73 6.18 14.67
CA ASN A 65 0.07 5.02 15.26
C ASN A 65 -0.53 4.15 14.13
N ASN A 66 -0.02 2.92 13.99
CA ASN A 66 -0.52 1.94 13.01
C ASN A 66 -2.03 1.72 13.14
N ASP A 67 -2.56 1.66 14.35
CA ASP A 67 -3.98 1.42 14.58
C ASP A 67 -4.84 2.58 14.06
N ALA A 68 -4.37 3.82 14.24
CA ALA A 68 -5.05 5.01 13.75
C ALA A 68 -4.99 5.10 12.21
N ILE A 69 -3.85 4.76 11.61
CA ILE A 69 -3.72 4.69 10.14
C ILE A 69 -4.68 3.63 9.57
N LEU A 70 -4.67 2.41 10.11
CA LEU A 70 -5.54 1.32 9.68
C LEU A 70 -7.02 1.65 9.84
N ALA A 71 -7.38 2.42 10.88
CA ALA A 71 -8.76 2.81 11.12
C ALA A 71 -9.33 3.73 10.04
N ILE A 72 -8.51 4.54 9.37
CA ILE A 72 -8.95 5.36 8.21
C ILE A 72 -9.51 4.44 7.12
N LEU A 73 -8.83 3.33 6.87
CA LEU A 73 -9.26 2.35 5.89
C LEU A 73 -10.55 1.63 6.33
N ASN A 74 -10.66 1.28 7.61
CA ASN A 74 -11.88 0.63 8.13
C ASN A 74 -13.11 1.54 8.07
N VAL A 75 -12.98 2.81 8.47
CA VAL A 75 -14.07 3.79 8.43
C VAL A 75 -14.48 4.09 6.99
N SER A 76 -13.52 4.26 6.08
CA SER A 76 -13.81 4.51 4.66
C SER A 76 -14.51 3.35 3.97
N ILE A 77 -14.09 2.10 4.21
CA ILE A 77 -14.79 0.91 3.71
C ILE A 77 -16.22 0.84 4.25
N TYR A 78 -16.39 1.08 5.55
CA TYR A 78 -17.70 1.06 6.17
C TYR A 78 -18.63 2.12 5.54
N HIS A 79 -18.15 3.36 5.39
CA HIS A 79 -18.89 4.42 4.71
C HIS A 79 -19.21 4.06 3.26
N ALA A 80 -18.24 3.52 2.52
CA ALA A 80 -18.48 3.11 1.13
C ALA A 80 -19.60 2.08 1.01
N ILE A 81 -19.68 1.13 1.95
CA ILE A 81 -20.71 0.08 1.97
C ILE A 81 -22.07 0.62 2.40
N VAL A 82 -22.12 1.40 3.49
CA VAL A 82 -23.39 1.87 4.06
C VAL A 82 -24.02 2.97 3.20
N GLN A 83 -23.20 3.84 2.64
CA GLN A 83 -23.66 4.97 1.82
C GLN A 83 -23.73 4.63 0.34
N ASN A 84 -23.25 3.43 -0.04
CA ASN A 84 -23.12 2.99 -1.43
C ASN A 84 -22.34 4.02 -2.30
N ASP A 85 -21.33 4.65 -1.70
CA ASP A 85 -20.47 5.63 -2.36
C ASP A 85 -19.02 5.15 -2.32
N TYR A 86 -18.57 4.67 -3.47
CA TYR A 86 -17.26 4.07 -3.63
C TYR A 86 -16.11 5.10 -3.55
N SER A 87 -16.41 6.40 -3.72
CA SER A 87 -15.43 7.47 -3.54
C SER A 87 -14.80 7.43 -2.15
N HIS A 88 -15.58 7.05 -1.12
CA HIS A 88 -15.08 6.86 0.24
C HIS A 88 -13.97 5.82 0.29
N LEU A 89 -14.12 4.67 -0.38
CA LEU A 89 -13.10 3.63 -0.38
C LEU A 89 -11.83 4.11 -1.08
N LEU A 90 -11.97 4.71 -2.26
CA LEU A 90 -10.82 5.20 -3.02
C LEU A 90 -10.05 6.27 -2.26
N ASN A 91 -10.75 7.23 -1.66
CA ASN A 91 -10.15 8.30 -0.85
C ASN A 91 -9.53 7.74 0.44
N GLY A 92 -10.17 6.73 1.04
CA GLY A 92 -9.69 6.00 2.19
C GLY A 92 -8.38 5.27 1.92
N VAL A 93 -8.33 4.50 0.84
CA VAL A 93 -7.13 3.80 0.36
C VAL A 93 -6.01 4.79 0.06
N PHE A 94 -6.31 5.90 -0.61
CA PHE A 94 -5.33 6.97 -0.86
C PHE A 94 -4.76 7.54 0.43
N THR A 95 -5.61 8.02 1.34
CA THR A 95 -5.20 8.63 2.62
C THR A 95 -4.37 7.67 3.47
N TYR A 96 -4.85 6.43 3.58
CA TYR A 96 -4.17 5.34 4.28
C TYR A 96 -2.77 5.09 3.69
N SER A 97 -2.69 4.92 2.37
CA SER A 97 -1.45 4.56 1.68
C SER A 97 -0.44 5.71 1.79
N ARG A 98 -0.88 6.96 1.67
CA ARG A 98 -0.03 8.14 1.85
C ARG A 98 0.55 8.24 3.27
N LEU A 99 -0.29 8.10 4.30
CA LEU A 99 0.17 8.10 5.71
C LEU A 99 1.14 6.95 6.00
N ARG A 100 0.88 5.79 5.39
CA ARG A 100 1.72 4.61 5.57
C ARG A 100 3.06 4.74 4.86
N SER A 101 3.08 5.30 3.64
CA SER A 101 4.32 5.59 2.92
C SER A 101 5.16 6.60 3.70
N LEU A 102 4.53 7.65 4.26
CA LEU A 102 5.19 8.57 5.19
C LEU A 102 5.81 7.77 6.33
N GLN A 103 5.03 7.00 7.09
CA GLN A 103 5.53 6.21 8.22
C GLN A 103 6.64 5.18 7.84
N ARG A 104 6.56 4.57 6.65
CA ARG A 104 7.48 3.52 6.21
C ARG A 104 8.76 4.04 5.57
N ALA A 105 8.81 5.30 5.14
CA ALA A 105 10.04 5.96 4.68
C ALA A 105 11.20 5.84 5.69
N TYR A 106 10.84 5.64 6.96
CA TYR A 106 11.69 5.59 8.13
C TYR A 106 12.17 4.17 8.53
N ILE A 107 11.62 3.11 7.92
CA ILE A 107 11.88 1.72 8.32
C ILE A 107 12.88 1.07 7.34
N PRO A 108 14.02 0.53 7.81
CA PRO A 108 14.94 -0.23 6.96
C PRO A 108 14.26 -1.44 6.31
N GLY A 109 14.51 -1.65 5.01
CA GLY A 109 13.96 -2.80 4.27
C GLY A 109 12.51 -2.67 3.82
N ALA A 110 11.91 -1.47 3.92
CA ALA A 110 10.52 -1.22 3.50
C ALA A 110 10.38 -0.86 2.01
N ASN A 111 11.44 -0.91 1.21
CA ASN A 111 11.46 -0.43 -0.18
C ASN A 111 10.40 -1.11 -1.05
N ASP A 112 10.24 -2.44 -0.95
CA ASP A 112 9.23 -3.18 -1.71
C ASP A 112 7.80 -2.71 -1.38
N TRP A 113 7.55 -2.36 -0.12
CA TRP A 113 6.27 -1.82 0.31
C TRP A 113 6.03 -0.39 -0.16
N ASN A 114 7.07 0.46 -0.13
CA ASN A 114 6.99 1.81 -0.68
C ASN A 114 6.70 1.76 -2.18
N VAL A 115 7.27 0.81 -2.92
CA VAL A 115 6.98 0.58 -4.35
C VAL A 115 5.52 0.21 -4.57
N VAL A 116 4.98 -0.76 -3.81
CA VAL A 116 3.57 -1.18 -3.91
C VAL A 116 2.63 -0.02 -3.57
N GLU A 117 2.90 0.73 -2.50
CA GLU A 117 2.07 1.88 -2.09
C GLU A 117 2.18 3.05 -3.07
N SER A 118 3.34 3.24 -3.71
CA SER A 118 3.53 4.23 -4.78
C SER A 118 2.63 3.93 -5.98
N LEU A 119 2.49 2.66 -6.36
CA LEU A 119 1.59 2.27 -7.45
C LEU A 119 0.13 2.56 -7.10
N ILE A 120 -0.29 2.31 -5.86
CA ILE A 120 -1.65 2.60 -5.39
C ILE A 120 -1.93 4.11 -5.42
N ASN A 121 -0.94 4.93 -5.07
CA ASN A 121 -1.04 6.38 -5.06
C ASN A 121 -0.68 7.04 -6.40
N ASN A 122 -0.38 6.25 -7.45
CA ASN A 122 0.12 6.73 -8.74
C ASN A 122 1.40 7.62 -8.66
N ASP A 123 2.25 7.43 -7.65
CA ASP A 123 3.52 8.17 -7.49
C ASP A 123 4.65 7.48 -8.27
N ILE A 124 4.62 7.65 -9.60
CA ILE A 124 5.54 7.04 -10.56
C ILE A 124 7.01 7.40 -10.27
N ALA A 125 7.24 8.63 -9.81
CA ALA A 125 8.58 9.12 -9.53
C ALA A 125 9.17 8.45 -8.27
N LEU A 126 8.38 8.25 -7.21
CA LEU A 126 8.82 7.53 -6.00
C LEU A 126 9.17 6.07 -6.30
N ARG A 127 8.35 5.42 -7.12
CA ARG A 127 8.60 4.06 -7.62
C ARG A 127 9.95 3.97 -8.33
N ASP A 128 10.25 4.92 -9.23
CA ASP A 128 11.48 4.91 -10.02
C ASP A 128 12.73 5.21 -9.16
N ILE A 129 12.58 5.92 -8.04
CA ILE A 129 13.65 6.16 -7.06
C ILE A 129 13.96 4.91 -6.24
N GLU A 130 12.93 4.26 -5.71
CA GLU A 130 13.08 3.05 -4.89
C GLU A 130 13.46 1.83 -5.73
N TYR A 131 13.07 1.84 -7.01
CA TYR A 131 13.22 0.72 -7.92
C TYR A 131 13.73 1.20 -9.29
N PRO A 132 14.96 1.74 -9.37
CA PRO A 132 15.50 2.31 -10.60
C PRO A 132 15.59 1.28 -11.72
N LYS A 133 15.28 1.73 -12.94
CA LYS A 133 15.17 0.93 -14.18
C LYS A 133 16.41 0.08 -14.52
N SER A 134 17.53 0.22 -13.80
CA SER A 134 18.83 -0.37 -14.06
C SER A 134 19.30 -1.43 -13.05
N LEU A 135 18.46 -1.93 -12.13
CA LEU A 135 18.92 -2.88 -11.10
C LEU A 135 19.30 -4.27 -11.66
N GLY A 136 20.61 -4.56 -11.63
CA GLY A 136 21.19 -5.91 -11.68
C GLY A 136 21.19 -6.61 -10.31
N PHE A 137 21.20 -7.94 -10.34
CA PHE A 137 21.10 -8.82 -9.16
C PHE A 137 22.28 -8.65 -8.19
N ASN A 138 21.99 -8.51 -6.89
CA ASN A 138 22.99 -8.64 -5.82
C ASN A 138 22.93 -10.05 -5.23
N THR A 139 23.99 -10.83 -5.43
CA THR A 139 24.07 -12.26 -5.09
C THR A 139 24.24 -12.55 -3.59
N ASN A 140 24.35 -11.53 -2.75
CA ASN A 140 24.79 -11.70 -1.35
C ASN A 140 23.66 -11.57 -0.30
N VAL A 141 22.39 -11.53 -0.72
CA VAL A 141 21.24 -11.42 0.21
C VAL A 141 20.27 -12.58 -0.01
N PHE A 142 19.97 -13.32 1.06
CA PHE A 142 18.90 -14.32 1.06
C PHE A 142 17.55 -13.61 1.21
N TYR A 143 16.84 -13.48 0.10
CA TYR A 143 15.46 -12.98 0.06
C TYR A 143 14.47 -14.11 0.37
N ASP A 144 13.29 -13.76 0.91
CA ASP A 144 12.13 -14.65 0.87
C ASP A 144 11.73 -14.85 -0.60
N THR A 145 11.84 -16.08 -1.07
CA THR A 145 11.64 -16.51 -2.45
C THR A 145 10.30 -16.04 -3.03
N THR A 146 9.25 -15.95 -2.21
CA THR A 146 7.90 -15.55 -2.66
C THR A 146 7.77 -14.03 -2.88
N LEU A 147 8.56 -13.25 -2.15
CA LEU A 147 8.61 -11.78 -2.23
C LEU A 147 9.42 -11.29 -3.44
N LEU A 148 10.51 -12.00 -3.76
CA LEU A 148 11.35 -11.74 -4.94
C LEU A 148 10.57 -11.97 -6.27
N LEU A 149 9.64 -12.91 -6.25
CA LEU A 149 8.96 -13.39 -7.46
C LEU A 149 7.67 -12.62 -7.81
N SER A 150 7.02 -11.99 -6.83
CA SER A 150 5.95 -11.02 -7.06
C SER A 150 6.49 -9.64 -7.51
N GLY A 151 7.67 -9.24 -7.03
CA GLY A 151 8.36 -8.01 -7.43
C GLY A 151 8.88 -8.00 -8.87
N ASN A 152 9.39 -9.13 -9.37
CA ASN A 152 9.86 -9.22 -10.77
C ASN A 152 8.72 -9.35 -11.79
N LEU A 153 7.61 -9.96 -11.39
CA LEU A 153 6.46 -10.19 -12.26
C LEU A 153 5.77 -8.88 -12.68
N LEU A 154 5.51 -7.98 -11.73
CA LEU A 154 4.89 -6.68 -12.00
C LEU A 154 5.81 -5.73 -12.79
N ARG A 155 7.13 -5.90 -12.66
CA ARG A 155 8.12 -5.04 -13.31
C ARG A 155 8.25 -5.31 -14.81
N THR A 156 8.21 -6.57 -15.23
CA THR A 156 8.50 -6.96 -16.62
C THR A 156 7.27 -7.07 -17.52
N ILE A 157 6.08 -7.00 -16.93
CA ILE A 157 4.79 -6.94 -17.62
C ILE A 157 4.47 -5.54 -18.16
N LEU A 158 4.91 -4.46 -17.50
CA LEU A 158 4.39 -3.10 -17.76
C LEU A 158 5.32 -2.12 -18.52
N THR A 159 6.59 -2.43 -18.80
CA THR A 159 7.54 -1.34 -19.16
C THR A 159 8.58 -1.57 -20.26
N ASN A 160 8.75 -2.74 -20.90
CA ASN A 160 9.77 -2.89 -21.95
C ASN A 160 9.49 -4.00 -23.00
N PRO A 161 9.22 -3.67 -24.28
CA PRO A 161 8.91 -4.63 -25.35
C PRO A 161 10.03 -5.66 -25.61
N ASP A 162 11.30 -5.28 -25.42
CA ASP A 162 12.46 -6.13 -25.74
C ASP A 162 12.73 -7.21 -24.68
N LEU A 163 12.13 -7.10 -23.49
CA LEU A 163 12.31 -8.04 -22.37
C LEU A 163 11.17 -9.06 -22.23
N LYS A 164 10.16 -8.99 -23.10
CA LYS A 164 8.95 -9.83 -23.07
C LYS A 164 9.32 -11.32 -23.12
N THR A 165 10.16 -11.74 -24.07
CA THR A 165 10.48 -13.17 -24.27
C THR A 165 11.22 -13.80 -23.09
N LEU A 166 12.23 -13.10 -22.53
CA LEU A 166 13.01 -13.58 -21.38
C LEU A 166 12.13 -13.70 -20.12
N THR A 167 11.18 -12.78 -19.97
CA THR A 167 10.20 -12.79 -18.87
C THR A 167 9.28 -13.98 -18.95
N LEU A 168 8.75 -14.28 -20.14
CA LEU A 168 7.80 -15.38 -20.35
C LEU A 168 8.45 -16.73 -20.00
N GLU A 169 9.75 -16.90 -20.26
CA GLU A 169 10.52 -18.11 -19.90
C GLU A 169 10.73 -18.24 -18.39
N GLN A 170 11.18 -17.18 -17.72
CA GLN A 170 11.39 -17.16 -16.27
C GLN A 170 10.07 -17.34 -15.51
N TYR A 171 9.01 -16.74 -16.03
CA TYR A 171 7.66 -16.83 -15.53
C TYR A 171 7.08 -18.25 -15.61
N SER A 172 7.27 -18.93 -16.75
CA SER A 172 6.83 -20.32 -16.93
C SER A 172 7.51 -21.28 -15.95
N LYS A 173 8.80 -21.05 -15.66
CA LYS A 173 9.55 -21.80 -14.64
C LYS A 173 9.01 -21.54 -13.23
N PHE A 174 8.72 -20.28 -12.92
CA PHE A 174 8.25 -19.88 -11.59
C PHE A 174 6.87 -20.45 -11.23
N ILE A 175 5.91 -20.44 -12.17
CA ILE A 175 4.58 -21.04 -11.97
C ILE A 175 4.68 -22.51 -11.49
N GLY A 176 5.66 -23.26 -12.00
CA GLY A 176 5.89 -24.65 -11.61
C GLY A 176 6.38 -24.84 -10.18
N GLU A 177 6.95 -23.79 -9.56
CA GLU A 177 7.54 -23.82 -8.21
C GLU A 177 6.59 -23.27 -7.12
N VAL A 178 5.46 -22.68 -7.51
CA VAL A 178 4.48 -22.05 -6.61
C VAL A 178 3.57 -23.08 -5.94
N SER A 179 3.44 -23.00 -4.61
CA SER A 179 2.79 -24.04 -3.80
C SER A 179 1.29 -23.84 -3.57
N SER A 180 0.74 -22.63 -3.73
CA SER A 180 -0.68 -22.36 -3.50
C SER A 180 -1.47 -22.14 -4.80
N LYS A 181 -2.71 -22.65 -4.82
CA LYS A 181 -3.62 -22.48 -5.97
C LYS A 181 -3.97 -21.02 -6.24
N PHE A 182 -4.06 -20.19 -5.20
CA PHE A 182 -4.31 -18.75 -5.35
C PHE A 182 -3.14 -18.05 -6.03
N ASP A 183 -1.92 -18.34 -5.59
CA ASP A 183 -0.72 -17.71 -6.15
C ASP A 183 -0.56 -18.09 -7.63
N ARG A 184 -0.75 -19.38 -7.95
CA ARG A 184 -0.78 -19.83 -9.34
C ARG A 184 -1.83 -19.08 -10.18
N ALA A 185 -3.04 -18.91 -9.65
CA ALA A 185 -4.11 -18.21 -10.35
C ALA A 185 -3.79 -16.72 -10.54
N LEU A 186 -3.27 -16.03 -9.53
CA LEU A 186 -2.79 -14.65 -9.66
C LEU A 186 -1.79 -14.52 -10.81
N LEU A 187 -0.76 -15.35 -10.80
CA LEU A 187 0.26 -15.31 -11.81
C LEU A 187 -0.39 -15.45 -13.19
N GLN A 188 -1.15 -16.51 -13.40
CA GLN A 188 -1.77 -16.82 -14.68
C GLN A 188 -2.74 -15.72 -15.15
N TYR A 189 -3.44 -15.07 -14.22
CA TYR A 189 -4.23 -13.88 -14.52
C TYR A 189 -3.37 -12.75 -15.09
N LEU A 190 -2.27 -12.40 -14.42
CA LEU A 190 -1.36 -11.34 -14.84
C LEU A 190 -0.70 -11.66 -16.19
N TYR A 191 -0.35 -12.92 -16.43
CA TYR A 191 0.16 -13.35 -17.74
C TYR A 191 -0.89 -13.17 -18.83
N GLY A 192 -2.13 -13.60 -18.58
CA GLY A 192 -3.23 -13.41 -19.53
C GLY A 192 -3.41 -11.94 -19.91
N LEU A 193 -3.24 -11.00 -18.98
CA LEU A 193 -3.28 -9.57 -19.28
C LEU A 193 -2.16 -9.16 -20.25
N THR A 194 -0.97 -9.73 -20.14
CA THR A 194 0.16 -9.36 -21.03
C THR A 194 0.16 -10.01 -22.40
N THR A 195 -0.52 -11.14 -22.51
CA THR A 195 -0.67 -11.88 -23.74
C THR A 195 -2.01 -11.65 -24.40
N GLU A 196 -2.87 -10.81 -23.80
CA GLU A 196 -4.24 -10.56 -24.25
C GLU A 196 -5.03 -11.88 -24.38
N ASP A 197 -4.79 -12.83 -23.45
CA ASP A 197 -5.50 -14.10 -23.39
C ASP A 197 -6.70 -13.99 -22.45
N ASP A 198 -7.84 -13.62 -23.04
CA ASP A 198 -9.13 -13.48 -22.37
C ASP A 198 -9.51 -14.70 -21.52
N LYS A 199 -9.33 -15.90 -22.08
CA LYS A 199 -9.78 -17.13 -21.42
C LYS A 199 -8.95 -17.41 -20.19
N LEU A 200 -7.65 -17.17 -20.28
CA LEU A 200 -6.73 -17.31 -19.17
C LEU A 200 -7.02 -16.26 -18.09
N CYS A 201 -7.26 -15.00 -18.46
CA CYS A 201 -7.69 -13.97 -17.50
C CYS A 201 -8.98 -14.36 -16.77
N LYS A 202 -10.04 -14.66 -17.52
CA LYS A 202 -11.36 -15.01 -16.98
C LYS A 202 -11.27 -16.18 -15.99
N THR A 203 -10.64 -17.28 -16.43
CA THR A 203 -10.57 -18.52 -15.63
C THR A 203 -9.82 -18.30 -14.32
N ASN A 204 -8.69 -17.60 -14.38
CA ASN A 204 -7.85 -17.42 -13.20
C ASN A 204 -8.36 -16.32 -12.27
N PHE A 205 -9.05 -15.30 -12.79
CA PHE A 205 -9.73 -14.33 -11.94
C PHE A 205 -10.84 -15.01 -11.13
N ALA A 206 -11.66 -15.85 -11.77
CA ALA A 206 -12.67 -16.65 -11.07
C ALA A 206 -12.05 -17.60 -10.02
N GLU A 207 -10.93 -18.27 -10.34
CA GLU A 207 -10.21 -19.11 -9.36
C GLU A 207 -9.68 -18.29 -8.18
N MET A 208 -9.21 -17.06 -8.40
CA MET A 208 -8.84 -16.14 -7.32
C MET A 208 -10.05 -15.72 -6.47
N GLU A 209 -11.20 -15.41 -7.07
CA GLU A 209 -12.43 -15.08 -6.32
C GLU A 209 -12.87 -16.20 -5.38
N GLN A 210 -12.67 -17.46 -5.77
CA GLN A 210 -13.01 -18.62 -4.93
C GLN A 210 -11.99 -18.90 -3.82
N LEU A 211 -10.73 -18.52 -4.05
CA LEU A 211 -9.61 -18.87 -3.18
C LEU A 211 -9.03 -17.68 -2.39
N TYR A 212 -9.57 -16.47 -2.54
CA TYR A 212 -9.01 -15.25 -1.94
C TYR A 212 -8.85 -15.34 -0.42
N ASN A 213 -9.74 -16.06 0.27
CA ASN A 213 -9.66 -16.27 1.71
C ASN A 213 -8.53 -17.22 2.14
N ARG A 214 -7.93 -17.96 1.20
CA ARG A 214 -6.78 -18.87 1.39
C ARG A 214 -5.46 -18.24 0.97
N CYS A 215 -5.51 -17.03 0.43
CA CYS A 215 -4.35 -16.25 0.05
C CYS A 215 -3.51 -15.91 1.30
N GLN A 216 -2.37 -16.59 1.46
CA GLN A 216 -1.56 -16.49 2.68
C GLN A 216 -1.04 -15.06 2.93
N TRP A 217 -0.75 -14.34 1.84
CA TRP A 217 -0.24 -12.97 1.81
C TRP A 217 -1.33 -11.93 2.09
N LEU A 218 -2.57 -12.14 1.63
CA LEU A 218 -3.71 -11.32 2.11
C LEU A 218 -4.06 -11.63 3.56
N SER A 219 -3.66 -12.80 4.07
CA SER A 219 -3.72 -13.13 5.50
C SER A 219 -2.46 -12.75 6.28
N SER A 220 -1.60 -11.90 5.72
CA SER A 220 -0.51 -11.22 6.44
C SER A 220 -0.52 -9.72 6.12
N GLY A 221 0.07 -8.91 7.00
CA GLY A 221 0.09 -7.45 6.85
C GLY A 221 -1.28 -6.77 6.98
N TRP A 222 -1.42 -5.59 6.37
CA TRP A 222 -2.53 -4.67 6.67
C TRP A 222 -3.92 -5.23 6.39
N TYR A 223 -4.00 -6.08 5.38
CA TYR A 223 -5.26 -6.67 4.95
C TYR A 223 -5.83 -7.59 6.04
N ARG A 224 -4.95 -8.23 6.84
CA ARG A 224 -5.29 -8.95 8.06
C ARG A 224 -5.43 -8.03 9.26
N ASP A 225 -4.56 -7.05 9.43
CA ASP A 225 -4.61 -6.12 10.57
C ASP A 225 -5.91 -5.32 10.60
N ALA A 226 -6.43 -4.96 9.42
CA ALA A 226 -7.74 -4.34 9.22
C ALA A 226 -8.90 -5.36 9.20
N ASN A 227 -8.62 -6.67 9.36
CA ASN A 227 -9.59 -7.76 9.32
C ASN A 227 -10.44 -7.78 8.02
N LEU A 228 -9.83 -7.38 6.91
CA LEU A 228 -10.46 -7.25 5.59
C LEU A 228 -10.33 -8.51 4.75
N ASN A 229 -9.33 -9.35 5.05
CA ASN A 229 -9.00 -10.58 4.31
C ASN A 229 -10.13 -11.61 4.21
N LYS A 230 -11.20 -11.46 4.99
CA LYS A 230 -12.36 -12.36 5.01
C LYS A 230 -13.68 -11.67 4.71
N SER A 231 -13.66 -10.36 4.48
CA SER A 231 -14.85 -9.52 4.48
C SER A 231 -14.96 -8.65 3.23
N VAL A 232 -13.84 -8.23 2.64
CA VAL A 232 -13.83 -7.35 1.46
C VAL A 232 -12.67 -7.71 0.51
N PRO A 233 -12.93 -8.04 -0.77
CA PRO A 233 -11.89 -8.41 -1.75
C PRO A 233 -11.29 -7.20 -2.50
N ILE A 234 -10.98 -6.10 -1.81
CA ILE A 234 -10.22 -4.93 -2.32
C ILE A 234 -9.01 -5.30 -3.18
N PHE A 235 -8.23 -6.33 -2.81
CA PHE A 235 -7.10 -6.77 -3.62
C PHE A 235 -7.53 -7.25 -5.02
N LEU A 236 -8.59 -8.06 -5.10
CA LEU A 236 -9.13 -8.51 -6.39
C LEU A 236 -9.70 -7.35 -7.19
N LEU A 237 -10.25 -6.33 -6.53
CA LEU A 237 -10.70 -5.11 -7.18
C LEU A 237 -9.56 -4.34 -7.85
N GLY A 238 -8.41 -4.23 -7.18
CA GLY A 238 -7.20 -3.67 -7.78
C GLY A 238 -6.75 -4.45 -9.02
N LEU A 239 -6.77 -5.78 -8.95
CA LEU A 239 -6.46 -6.64 -10.10
C LEU A 239 -7.46 -6.48 -11.25
N TYR A 240 -8.74 -6.31 -10.94
CA TYR A 240 -9.77 -6.05 -11.93
C TYR A 240 -9.58 -4.68 -12.61
N GLN A 241 -9.10 -3.66 -11.89
CA GLN A 241 -8.78 -2.37 -12.51
C GLN A 241 -7.55 -2.43 -13.41
N LEU A 242 -6.59 -3.30 -13.08
CA LEU A 242 -5.36 -3.45 -13.86
C LEU A 242 -5.65 -3.78 -15.34
N LYS A 243 -6.67 -4.58 -15.65
CA LYS A 243 -7.00 -4.89 -17.06
C LYS A 243 -7.38 -3.66 -17.88
N ASN A 244 -8.01 -2.66 -17.24
CA ASN A 244 -8.41 -1.42 -17.90
C ASN A 244 -7.19 -0.53 -18.20
N ILE A 245 -6.19 -0.53 -17.31
CA ILE A 245 -4.94 0.22 -17.48
C ILE A 245 -4.09 -0.38 -18.61
N VAL A 246 -4.08 -1.71 -18.74
CA VAL A 246 -3.37 -2.41 -19.82
C VAL A 246 -4.11 -2.26 -21.17
N ASN A 247 -5.23 -1.52 -21.20
CA ASN A 247 -6.04 -1.18 -22.38
C ASN A 247 -6.51 -2.41 -23.17
N ILE A 248 -6.90 -3.47 -22.44
CA ILE A 248 -7.37 -4.72 -23.04
C ILE A 248 -8.90 -4.76 -22.96
N ASN A 249 -9.55 -5.12 -24.05
CA ASN A 249 -11.00 -5.29 -24.13
C ASN A 249 -11.47 -6.64 -23.52
N ILE A 250 -10.98 -6.98 -22.34
CA ILE A 250 -11.40 -8.19 -21.61
C ILE A 250 -12.60 -7.86 -20.73
N GLU A 251 -13.70 -8.57 -20.97
CA GLU A 251 -14.85 -8.59 -20.08
C GLU A 251 -14.66 -9.70 -19.05
N ILE A 252 -14.60 -9.39 -17.76
CA ILE A 252 -14.51 -10.41 -16.69
C ILE A 252 -15.86 -10.43 -15.98
N GLU A 253 -16.50 -11.58 -15.96
CA GLU A 253 -17.72 -11.78 -15.18
C GLU A 253 -17.34 -11.91 -13.70
N LEU A 254 -17.71 -10.91 -12.91
CA LEU A 254 -17.46 -10.90 -11.48
C LEU A 254 -18.44 -11.85 -10.79
N GLU A 255 -18.00 -12.67 -9.83
CA GLU A 255 -18.89 -13.50 -9.02
C GLU A 255 -19.26 -12.80 -7.70
N ASN A 256 -18.29 -12.09 -7.11
CA ASN A 256 -18.41 -11.43 -5.82
C ASN A 256 -19.30 -10.18 -5.87
N GLU A 257 -20.31 -10.15 -5.00
CA GLU A 257 -21.28 -9.07 -4.91
C GLU A 257 -20.65 -7.69 -4.64
N PHE A 258 -19.59 -7.63 -3.82
CA PHE A 258 -18.87 -6.38 -3.59
C PHE A 258 -18.23 -5.91 -4.90
N LEU A 259 -17.49 -6.77 -5.61
CA LEU A 259 -16.85 -6.41 -6.88
C LEU A 259 -17.87 -5.92 -7.93
N LYS A 260 -19.02 -6.62 -8.07
CA LYS A 260 -20.12 -6.22 -8.97
C LYS A 260 -20.64 -4.82 -8.67
N ASN A 261 -20.80 -4.49 -7.39
CA ASN A 261 -21.33 -3.20 -6.97
C ASN A 261 -20.29 -2.07 -7.12
N THR A 262 -19.00 -2.39 -7.06
CA THR A 262 -17.91 -1.42 -7.24
C THR A 262 -17.64 -1.06 -8.71
N ASP A 263 -17.98 -1.95 -9.65
CA ASP A 263 -17.76 -1.73 -11.08
C ASP A 263 -18.50 -0.51 -11.62
N ARG A 264 -19.72 -0.23 -11.17
CA ARG A 264 -20.50 0.90 -11.69
C ARG A 264 -19.83 2.24 -11.44
N PHE A 265 -19.42 2.52 -10.21
CA PHE A 265 -18.78 3.80 -9.91
C PHE A 265 -17.51 4.00 -10.74
N ILE A 266 -16.70 2.94 -10.90
CA ILE A 266 -15.41 3.05 -11.58
C ILE A 266 -15.59 3.15 -13.11
N VAL A 267 -16.53 2.37 -13.68
CA VAL A 267 -16.90 2.46 -15.09
C VAL A 267 -17.50 3.83 -15.42
N ASP A 268 -18.33 4.37 -14.53
CA ASP A 268 -19.00 5.66 -14.72
C ASP A 268 -18.04 6.85 -14.49
N ASN A 269 -16.95 6.65 -13.75
CA ASN A 269 -15.99 7.70 -13.37
C ASN A 269 -14.53 7.31 -13.68
N PRO A 270 -14.16 7.07 -14.95
CA PRO A 270 -12.83 6.59 -15.33
C PRO A 270 -11.70 7.58 -15.01
N ASN A 271 -12.02 8.87 -14.84
CA ASN A 271 -11.06 9.93 -14.53
C ASN A 271 -11.09 10.36 -13.05
N TYR A 272 -11.69 9.56 -12.16
CA TYR A 272 -11.74 9.89 -10.74
C TYR A 272 -10.34 9.93 -10.14
N ILE A 273 -9.96 11.07 -9.56
CA ILE A 273 -8.70 11.24 -8.84
C ILE A 273 -9.01 11.12 -7.34
N PRO A 274 -8.44 10.11 -6.64
CA PRO A 274 -8.60 9.99 -5.20
C PRO A 274 -8.16 11.24 -4.45
N GLN A 275 -8.95 11.62 -3.46
CA GLN A 275 -8.69 12.74 -2.56
C GLN A 275 -8.47 12.24 -1.13
N ILE A 276 -8.11 13.15 -0.22
CA ILE A 276 -8.11 12.82 1.21
C ILE A 276 -9.53 12.41 1.62
N PHE A 277 -9.64 11.32 2.38
CA PHE A 277 -10.90 10.75 2.84
C PHE A 277 -11.74 11.74 3.63
N ASN A 278 -11.11 12.40 4.60
CA ASN A 278 -11.65 13.52 5.36
C ASN A 278 -10.50 14.47 5.71
N TYR A 279 -10.76 15.77 5.67
CA TYR A 279 -9.76 16.77 6.05
C TYR A 279 -9.47 16.75 7.55
N PHE A 280 -8.20 16.83 7.89
CA PHE A 280 -7.73 17.00 9.26
C PHE A 280 -7.87 18.47 9.70
N ASP A 281 -8.16 18.70 10.97
CA ASP A 281 -8.37 20.03 11.55
C ASP A 281 -7.35 20.38 12.65
N GLY A 282 -7.27 21.68 12.95
CA GLY A 282 -6.45 22.22 14.03
C GLY A 282 -4.98 21.84 13.88
N GLU A 283 -4.40 21.25 14.92
CA GLU A 283 -2.97 20.92 14.96
C GLU A 283 -2.53 19.86 13.94
N LEU A 284 -3.47 19.17 13.29
CA LEU A 284 -3.21 18.16 12.26
C LEU A 284 -3.44 18.69 10.83
N GLU A 285 -3.79 19.96 10.66
CA GLU A 285 -4.09 20.55 9.35
C GLU A 285 -2.92 20.41 8.36
N PHE A 286 -1.68 20.40 8.84
CA PHE A 286 -0.48 20.15 8.01
C PHE A 286 -0.52 18.80 7.27
N LEU A 287 -1.27 17.82 7.77
CA LEU A 287 -1.46 16.53 7.10
C LEU A 287 -2.20 16.70 5.79
N ASN A 288 -3.12 17.66 5.68
CA ASN A 288 -3.87 17.87 4.45
C ASN A 288 -2.93 18.21 3.30
N GLU A 289 -2.01 19.14 3.53
CA GLU A 289 -1.01 19.54 2.54
C GLU A 289 0.00 18.41 2.29
N THR A 290 0.51 17.78 3.35
CA THR A 290 1.54 16.73 3.23
C THR A 290 1.03 15.52 2.45
N LEU A 291 -0.24 15.14 2.64
CA LEU A 291 -0.83 13.99 1.96
C LEU A 291 -1.13 14.27 0.49
N THR A 292 -1.37 15.52 0.09
CA THR A 292 -1.62 15.89 -1.32
C THR A 292 -0.38 16.28 -2.10
N ASN A 293 0.69 16.75 -1.43
CA ASN A 293 1.93 17.13 -2.11
C ASN A 293 2.66 15.91 -2.68
N SER A 294 3.51 16.12 -3.70
CA SER A 294 4.36 15.05 -4.23
C SER A 294 5.21 14.44 -3.11
N PHE A 295 5.26 13.11 -3.00
CA PHE A 295 6.06 12.45 -1.96
C PHE A 295 7.56 12.56 -2.23
N VAL A 296 7.93 12.64 -3.52
CA VAL A 296 9.30 12.49 -3.97
C VAL A 296 10.25 13.54 -3.39
N PRO A 297 9.93 14.85 -3.44
CA PRO A 297 10.80 15.86 -2.82
C PRO A 297 10.98 15.61 -1.33
N PHE A 298 9.87 15.35 -0.61
CA PHE A 298 9.89 15.02 0.81
C PHE A 298 10.81 13.82 1.10
N TYR A 299 10.67 12.74 0.33
CA TYR A 299 11.44 11.52 0.52
C TYR A 299 12.93 11.71 0.22
N HIS A 300 13.27 12.43 -0.86
CA HIS A 300 14.65 12.73 -1.21
C HIS A 300 15.35 13.57 -0.15
N ASP A 301 14.75 14.71 0.21
CA ASP A 301 15.30 15.62 1.21
C ASP A 301 15.50 14.88 2.53
N TYR A 302 14.52 14.06 2.90
CA TYR A 302 14.57 13.23 4.09
C TYR A 302 15.69 12.18 4.04
N LYS A 303 15.86 11.46 2.92
CA LYS A 303 16.93 10.45 2.77
C LYS A 303 18.31 11.07 2.84
N ILE A 304 18.52 12.21 2.19
CA ILE A 304 19.79 12.95 2.27
C ILE A 304 20.10 13.28 3.73
N LYS A 305 19.13 13.88 4.42
CA LYS A 305 19.24 14.22 5.84
C LYS A 305 19.54 13.00 6.71
N LEU A 306 18.91 11.86 6.44
CA LEU A 306 19.18 10.62 7.15
C LEU A 306 20.58 10.05 6.90
N ASP A 307 21.06 10.09 5.67
CA ASP A 307 22.35 9.53 5.31
C ASP A 307 23.49 10.41 5.84
N GLU A 308 23.31 11.73 5.90
CA GLU A 308 24.17 12.64 6.64
C GLU A 308 24.20 12.28 8.14
N ILE A 309 23.05 12.01 8.73
CA ILE A 309 22.90 11.55 10.12
C ILE A 309 23.66 10.23 10.36
N LYS A 310 23.50 9.23 9.48
CA LYS A 310 24.19 7.94 9.59
C LYS A 310 25.70 8.08 9.45
N THR A 311 26.15 8.81 8.43
CA THR A 311 27.58 9.05 8.15
C THR A 311 28.26 9.73 9.35
N ALA A 312 27.60 10.75 9.92
CA ALA A 312 28.08 11.42 11.12
C ALA A 312 28.11 10.52 12.38
N THR A 313 27.32 9.44 12.42
CA THR A 313 27.33 8.45 13.50
C THR A 313 28.49 7.47 13.36
N GLN A 314 28.80 7.05 12.14
CA GLN A 314 29.90 6.13 11.84
C GLN A 314 31.26 6.81 12.01
N ALA A 315 31.41 8.07 11.63
CA ALA A 315 32.67 8.82 11.78
C ALA A 315 33.06 9.16 13.24
N LYS A 316 32.17 8.91 14.21
CA LYS A 316 32.39 9.16 15.66
C LYS A 316 32.63 7.87 16.46
N ARG A 317 32.69 6.72 15.81
CA ARG A 317 33.06 5.42 16.38
C ARG A 317 34.46 5.04 15.91
#